data_AF-A0A514BSW5-F1
#
_entry.id   AF-A0A514BSW5-F1
#
_cell.length_a   1.000
_cell.length_b   1.000
_cell.length_c   1.000
_cell.angle_alpha   90.00
_cell.angle_beta   90.00
_cell.angle_gamma   90.00
#
_symmetry.space_group_name_H-M   'P 1'
#
loop_
_entity.id
_entity.type
_entity.pdbx_description
1 polymer ?
#
loop_
_entity_poly.entity_id
_entity_poly.type
_entity_poly.pdbx_seq_one_letter_code
_entity_poly.pdbx_strand_id
1 'polypeptide(L)'
;MTAENKSPLEHVNATLSQLKEMRHYSKNYVEQLTAQWLLFDGELSKLKQADKIEDLMTRQGELHDALEAEIAELEALAVELQPAPEGDAAS
;
A
#
# COMPACT_ATOMS: atom_id res chain seq x y z
N MET A 1 10.48 27.79 6.03
CA MET A 1 9.26 27.03 5.69
C MET A 1 8.68 26.54 7.00
N THR A 2 7.62 27.17 7.47
CA THR A 2 6.97 26.83 8.74
C THR A 2 6.35 25.44 8.58
N ALA A 3 6.85 24.47 9.35
CA ALA A 3 6.11 23.23 9.57
C ALA A 3 4.81 23.63 10.28
N GLU A 4 3.73 23.77 9.52
CA GLU A 4 2.39 23.84 10.07
C GLU A 4 2.18 22.55 10.87
N ASN A 5 1.95 22.68 12.19
CA ASN A 5 1.65 21.56 13.07
C ASN A 5 0.30 20.97 12.64
N LYS A 6 0.32 20.07 11.65
CA LYS A 6 -0.84 19.29 11.27
C LYS A 6 -1.33 18.51 12.49
N SER A 7 -2.63 18.43 12.66
CA SER A 7 -3.24 17.56 13.66
C SER A 7 -2.85 16.10 13.41
N PRO A 8 -2.88 15.24 14.43
CA PRO A 8 -2.63 13.81 14.25
C PRO A 8 -3.49 13.19 13.14
N LEU A 9 -4.76 13.59 13.03
CA LEU A 9 -5.66 13.12 11.97
C LEU A 9 -5.21 13.56 10.57
N GLU A 10 -4.76 14.81 10.40
CA GLU A 10 -4.23 15.30 9.13
C GLU A 10 -2.95 14.56 8.71
N HIS A 11 -2.09 14.20 9.68
CA HIS A 11 -0.91 13.37 9.44
C HIS A 11 -1.29 11.95 9.00
N VAL A 12 -2.25 11.32 9.68
CA VAL A 12 -2.75 9.98 9.32
C VAL A 12 -3.38 10.00 7.92
N ASN A 13 -4.23 10.97 7.62
CA ASN A 13 -4.87 11.09 6.30
C ASN A 13 -3.86 11.34 5.17
N ALA A 14 -2.83 12.17 5.40
CA ALA A 14 -1.77 12.37 4.43
C ALA A 14 -0.99 11.08 4.16
N THR A 15 -0.69 10.31 5.21
CA THR A 15 -0.01 9.02 5.11
C THR A 15 -0.87 7.99 4.38
N LEU A 16 -2.17 7.90 4.71
CA LEU A 16 -3.14 7.06 4.00
C LEU A 16 -3.19 7.35 2.51
N SER A 17 -3.18 8.62 2.12
CA SER A 17 -3.17 9.00 0.70
C SER A 17 -1.96 8.42 -0.02
N GLN A 18 -0.78 8.54 0.58
CA GLN A 18 0.46 8.03 0.01
C GLN A 18 0.48 6.49 -0.04
N LEU A 19 0.04 5.81 1.01
CA LEU A 19 -0.02 4.34 1.02
C LEU A 19 -1.02 3.80 -0.01
N LYS A 20 -2.17 4.47 -0.21
CA LYS A 20 -3.14 4.10 -1.24
C LYS A 20 -2.58 4.24 -2.66
N GLU A 21 -1.77 5.27 -2.91
CA GLU A 21 -1.02 5.42 -4.16
C GLU A 21 0.00 4.29 -4.32
N MET A 22 0.80 4.01 -3.29
CA MET A 22 1.78 2.92 -3.31
C MET A 22 1.13 1.55 -3.55
N ARG A 23 -0.02 1.28 -2.93
CA ARG A 23 -0.81 0.07 -3.17
C ARG A 23 -1.24 -0.05 -4.63
N HIS A 24 -1.71 1.05 -5.22
CA HIS A 24 -2.11 1.07 -6.63
C HIS A 24 -0.94 0.71 -7.54
N TYR A 25 0.23 1.32 -7.33
CA TYR A 25 1.44 1.00 -8.09
C TYR A 25 1.93 -0.43 -7.84
N SER A 26 1.89 -0.89 -6.58
CA SER A 26 2.29 -2.24 -6.20
C SER A 26 1.46 -3.30 -6.96
N LYS A 27 0.14 -3.12 -7.02
CA LYS A 27 -0.74 -4.00 -7.81
C LYS A 27 -0.37 -4.02 -9.29
N ASN A 28 -0.14 -2.86 -9.89
CA ASN A 28 0.28 -2.78 -11.29
C ASN A 28 1.63 -3.49 -11.53
N TYR A 29 2.57 -3.43 -10.58
CA TYR A 29 3.83 -4.17 -10.70
C TYR A 29 3.65 -5.69 -10.55
N VAL A 30 2.75 -6.17 -9.67
CA VAL A 30 2.38 -7.59 -9.62
C VAL A 30 1.88 -8.06 -10.99
N GLU A 31 0.96 -7.30 -11.59
CA GLU A 31 0.36 -7.63 -12.89
C GLU A 31 1.41 -7.66 -14.00
N GLN A 32 2.27 -6.64 -14.07
CA GLN A 32 3.34 -6.56 -15.08
C GLN A 32 4.37 -7.68 -14.91
N LEU A 33 4.84 -7.93 -13.69
CA LEU A 33 5.84 -8.97 -13.43
C LEU A 33 5.28 -10.36 -13.73
N THR A 34 4.01 -10.62 -13.39
CA THR A 34 3.31 -11.87 -13.71
C THR A 34 3.15 -12.07 -15.22
N ALA A 35 2.74 -11.02 -15.95
CA ALA A 35 2.62 -11.09 -17.41
C ALA A 35 3.98 -11.34 -18.08
N GLN A 36 5.02 -10.67 -17.59
CA GLN A 36 6.38 -10.81 -18.11
C GLN A 36 6.99 -12.18 -17.78
N TRP A 37 6.68 -12.75 -16.61
CA TRP A 37 7.04 -14.10 -16.24
C TRP A 37 6.52 -15.15 -17.23
N LEU A 38 5.25 -15.08 -17.61
CA LEU A 38 4.65 -16.01 -18.57
C LEU A 38 5.33 -15.99 -19.95
N LEU A 39 5.85 -14.84 -20.35
CA LEU A 39 6.60 -14.69 -21.61
C LEU A 39 8.01 -15.27 -21.53
N PHE A 40 8.60 -15.30 -20.34
CA PHE A 40 10.02 -15.59 -20.14
C PHE A 40 10.30 -16.96 -19.53
N ASP A 41 9.33 -17.60 -18.87
CA ASP A 41 9.51 -18.87 -18.17
C ASP A 41 10.22 -19.93 -19.05
N GLY A 42 9.82 -20.09 -20.31
CA GLY A 42 10.43 -21.09 -21.20
C GLY A 42 11.91 -20.87 -21.54
N GLU A 43 12.39 -19.62 -21.64
CA GLU A 43 13.80 -19.32 -21.93
C GLU A 43 14.63 -19.16 -20.65
N LEU A 44 14.08 -18.51 -19.62
CA LEU A 44 14.75 -18.31 -18.33
C LEU A 44 14.87 -19.61 -17.53
N SER A 45 13.91 -20.53 -17.63
CA SER A 45 14.00 -21.85 -16.99
C SER A 45 15.17 -22.67 -17.56
N LYS A 46 15.46 -22.56 -18.87
CA LYS A 46 16.65 -23.19 -19.47
C LYS A 46 17.96 -22.56 -18.96
N LEU A 47 17.93 -21.28 -18.59
CA LEU A 47 19.06 -20.53 -18.04
C LEU A 47 19.14 -20.55 -16.51
N LYS A 48 18.24 -21.29 -15.84
CA LYS A 48 18.13 -21.35 -14.37
C LYS A 48 18.03 -19.96 -13.71
N GLN A 49 17.38 -19.01 -14.38
CA GLN A 49 17.11 -17.68 -13.82
C GLN A 49 15.66 -17.53 -13.34
N ALA A 50 14.82 -18.54 -13.60
CA ALA A 50 13.41 -18.56 -13.28
C ALA A 50 13.13 -18.24 -11.79
N ASP A 51 13.82 -18.95 -10.90
CA ASP A 51 13.68 -18.84 -9.43
C ASP A 51 13.87 -17.40 -8.91
N LYS A 52 14.73 -16.60 -9.55
CA LYS A 52 14.96 -15.20 -9.14
C LYS A 52 13.77 -14.31 -9.43
N ILE A 53 13.04 -14.59 -10.52
CA ILE A 53 11.84 -13.82 -10.87
C ILE A 53 10.67 -14.28 -10.01
N GLU A 54 10.57 -15.57 -9.70
CA GLU A 54 9.57 -16.10 -8.76
C GLU A 54 9.72 -15.51 -7.34
N ASP A 55 10.96 -15.36 -6.85
CA ASP A 55 11.25 -14.66 -5.59
C ASP A 55 10.82 -13.19 -5.64
N LEU A 56 11.05 -12.49 -6.75
CA LEU A 56 10.56 -11.10 -6.93
C LEU A 56 9.03 -11.04 -6.94
N MET A 57 8.35 -11.98 -7.60
CA MET A 57 6.88 -12.05 -7.60
C MET A 57 6.33 -12.28 -6.20
N THR A 58 6.94 -13.18 -5.44
CA THR A 58 6.57 -13.47 -4.05
C THR A 58 6.69 -12.22 -3.19
N ARG A 59 7.85 -11.55 -3.20
CA ARG A 59 8.07 -10.31 -2.44
C ARG A 59 7.14 -9.18 -2.85
N GLN A 60 6.83 -9.08 -4.14
CA GLN A 60 5.90 -8.06 -4.63
C GLN A 60 4.47 -8.31 -4.11
N GLY A 61 4.06 -9.58 -4.04
CA GLY A 61 2.80 -9.99 -3.41
C GLY A 61 2.77 -9.67 -1.92
N GLU A 62 3.82 -10.05 -1.19
CA GLU A 62 3.95 -9.76 0.25
C GLU A 62 3.89 -8.25 0.56
N LEU A 63 4.55 -7.42 -0.26
CA LEU A 63 4.48 -5.97 -0.12
C LEU A 63 3.07 -5.43 -0.37
N HIS A 64 2.35 -5.98 -1.36
CA HIS A 64 0.97 -5.58 -1.63
C HIS A 64 0.06 -5.89 -0.45
N ASP A 65 0.15 -7.10 0.10
CA ASP A 65 -0.65 -7.53 1.25
C ASP A 65 -0.33 -6.70 2.50
N ALA A 66 0.95 -6.40 2.73
CA ALA A 66 1.38 -5.54 3.84
C ALA A 66 0.84 -4.10 3.71
N LEU A 67 0.81 -3.55 2.49
CA LEU A 67 0.23 -2.22 2.24
C LEU A 67 -1.29 -2.22 2.52
N GLU A 68 -2.02 -3.26 2.13
CA GLU A 68 -3.46 -3.37 2.42
C GLU A 68 -3.72 -3.44 3.94
N ALA A 69 -2.92 -4.22 4.67
CA ALA A 69 -3.04 -4.34 6.12
C ALA A 69 -2.79 -3.00 6.84
N GLU A 70 -1.69 -2.32 6.51
CA GLU A 70 -1.34 -1.04 7.13
C GLU A 70 -2.36 0.06 6.79
N ILE A 71 -2.88 0.07 5.55
CA ILE A 71 -3.96 0.99 5.16
C ILE A 71 -5.19 0.76 6.04
N ALA A 72 -5.59 -0.49 6.29
CA ALA A 72 -6.74 -0.80 7.11
C ALA A 72 -6.55 -0.35 8.58
N GLU A 73 -5.36 -0.55 9.15
CA GLU A 73 -5.03 -0.09 10.51
C GLU A 73 -5.07 1.44 10.61
N LEU A 74 -4.50 2.15 9.64
CA LEU A 74 -4.52 3.61 9.62
C LEU A 74 -5.91 4.19 9.33
N GLU A 75 -6.75 3.49 8.56
CA GLU A 75 -8.17 3.85 8.36
C GLU A 75 -8.95 3.73 9.67
N ALA A 76 -8.72 2.67 10.44
CA ALA A 76 -9.31 2.52 11.77
C ALA A 76 -8.85 3.62 12.72
N LEU A 77 -7.54 3.92 12.75
CA LEU A 77 -6.99 5.01 13.55
C LEU A 77 -7.56 6.38 13.13
N ALA A 78 -7.74 6.62 11.83
CA ALA A 78 -8.33 7.86 11.34
C ALA A 78 -9.77 8.05 11.86
N VAL A 79 -10.54 6.96 11.98
CA VAL A 79 -11.90 6.99 12.56
C VAL A 79 -11.84 7.32 14.06
N GLU A 80 -10.93 6.71 14.81
CA GLU A 80 -10.76 6.98 16.25
C GLU A 80 -10.34 8.43 16.54
N LEU A 81 -9.61 9.05 15.62
CA LEU A 81 -9.15 10.43 15.71
C LEU A 81 -10.19 11.46 15.23
N GLN A 82 -11.34 11.03 14.71
CA GLN A 82 -12.39 11.97 14.32
C GLN A 82 -12.91 12.71 15.56
N PRO A 83 -13.05 14.05 15.51
CA PRO A 83 -13.66 14.78 16.59
C PRO A 83 -15.11 14.31 16.79
N ALA A 84 -15.57 14.31 18.05
CA ALA A 84 -16.96 13.99 18.36
C ALA A 84 -17.90 14.88 17.53
N PRO A 85 -18.98 14.33 16.95
CA PRO A 85 -19.92 15.12 16.15
C PRO A 85 -20.47 16.25 17.02
N GLU A 86 -20.38 17.49 16.54
CA GLU A 86 -20.92 18.66 17.24
C GLU A 86 -22.44 18.55 17.32
N GLY A 87 -22.91 18.04 18.46
CA GLY A 87 -24.31 17.73 18.67
C GLY A 87 -24.66 17.57 20.14
N ASP A 88 -24.04 18.35 21.04
CA ASP A 88 -24.58 18.60 22.38
C ASP A 88 -23.95 19.87 22.98
N ALA A 89 -24.33 21.02 22.41
CA ALA A 89 -24.08 22.34 23.00
C ALA A 89 -25.27 23.25 22.73
N ALA A 90 -26.37 22.98 23.45
CA ALA A 90 -27.28 23.95 24.08
C ALA A 90 -28.71 23.39 24.14
N SER A 91 -29.05 22.88 25.33
CA SER A 91 -30.42 22.92 25.87
C SER A 91 -30.88 24.36 26.09
#